data_AF-A0A816GTU3-F1
#
_entry.id   AF-A0A816GTU3-F1
#
_cell.length_a   1.000
_cell.length_b   1.000
_cell.length_c   1.000
_cell.angle_alpha   90.00
_cell.angle_beta   90.00
_cell.angle_gamma   90.00
#
_symmetry.space_group_name_H-M   'P 1'
#
loop_
_entity.id
_entity.type
_entity.pdbx_description
1 polymer ?
#
loop_
_entity_poly.entity_id
_entity_poly.type
_entity_poly.pdbx_seq_one_letter_code
_entity_poly.pdbx_strand_id
1 'polypeptide(L)'
;MPKKTYSLEALFKSVPYLLNPNNEEKIETKTMWQNDVKSVGFYFSAHWCPPCRAFTPKLAELYKTAQETSHAFRIVFVSCDRDEESFNSYRAEMPWPAVPLNSGALLKEYFRYSGIPSLFIMSSDGSVLSRRGRDDVSSKGIEALKTWARGEKLPAPLPEEFEWSRVSCDGCSMAPLVGQRYRCLTCGNYDLCSACEKKGHEHPLELVPQPTEDDEE
;
A
#
# COMPACT_ATOMS: atom_id res chain seq x y z
N MET A 1 -13.83 -15.07 -5.18
CA MET A 1 -13.39 -14.04 -6.16
C MET A 1 -14.55 -13.09 -6.50
N PRO A 2 -14.42 -11.76 -6.40
CA PRO A 2 -15.30 -10.87 -7.17
C PRO A 2 -14.85 -10.84 -8.64
N LYS A 3 -15.84 -10.92 -9.54
CA LYS A 3 -15.78 -11.24 -10.97
C LYS A 3 -15.58 -10.03 -11.91
N LYS A 4 -14.85 -8.97 -11.51
CA LYS A 4 -14.60 -7.81 -12.39
C LYS A 4 -13.15 -7.35 -12.32
N THR A 5 -12.42 -7.54 -13.41
CA THR A 5 -11.16 -6.87 -13.70
C THR A 5 -11.45 -5.49 -14.27
N TYR A 6 -10.89 -4.43 -13.69
CA TYR A 6 -11.03 -3.07 -14.19
C TYR A 6 -9.71 -2.64 -14.85
N SER A 7 -9.80 -1.96 -16.00
CA SER A 7 -8.67 -1.20 -16.54
C SER A 7 -8.40 0.04 -15.68
N LEU A 8 -7.21 0.65 -15.81
CA LEU A 8 -6.93 1.92 -15.16
C LEU A 8 -7.93 3.00 -15.55
N GLU A 9 -8.26 3.10 -16.83
CA GLU A 9 -9.28 4.03 -17.32
C GLU A 9 -10.64 3.83 -16.64
N ALA A 10 -11.07 2.57 -16.48
CA ALA A 10 -12.33 2.27 -15.80
C ALA A 10 -12.30 2.65 -14.31
N LEU A 11 -11.17 2.45 -13.63
CA LEU A 11 -10.99 2.84 -12.22
C LEU A 11 -10.97 4.36 -12.02
N PHE A 12 -10.39 5.10 -12.96
CA PHE A 12 -10.35 6.57 -12.94
C PHE A 12 -11.58 7.22 -13.57
N LYS A 13 -12.59 6.46 -14.01
CA LYS A 13 -13.78 7.01 -14.69
C LYS A 13 -14.53 8.05 -13.85
N SER A 14 -14.56 7.90 -12.52
CA SER A 14 -15.17 8.88 -11.60
C SER A 14 -14.21 9.97 -11.12
N VAL A 15 -12.96 9.95 -11.59
CA VAL A 15 -11.91 10.88 -11.19
C VAL A 15 -11.59 11.77 -12.39
N PRO A 16 -12.10 13.01 -12.44
CA PRO A 16 -11.99 13.86 -13.63
C PRO A 16 -10.56 14.38 -13.85
N TYR A 17 -9.80 14.56 -12.77
CA TYR A 17 -8.42 15.03 -12.77
C TYR A 17 -7.75 14.61 -11.46
N LEU A 18 -6.44 14.74 -11.40
CA LEU A 18 -5.65 14.65 -10.18
C LEU A 18 -5.17 16.04 -9.76
N LEU A 19 -4.91 16.21 -8.47
CA LEU A 19 -4.32 17.42 -7.91
C LEU A 19 -2.81 17.23 -7.81
N ASN A 20 -2.07 18.22 -8.29
CA ASN A 20 -0.63 18.32 -8.05
C ASN A 20 -0.38 18.48 -6.53
N PRO A 21 0.64 17.82 -5.95
CA PRO A 21 0.88 17.89 -4.51
C PRO A 21 1.18 19.30 -3.98
N ASN A 22 1.80 20.17 -4.78
CA ASN A 22 2.37 21.43 -4.29
C ASN A 22 1.53 22.67 -4.65
N ASN A 23 0.49 22.52 -5.47
CA ASN A 23 -0.37 23.62 -5.89
C ASN A 23 -1.79 23.10 -6.21
N GLU A 24 -2.63 23.93 -6.84
CA GLU A 24 -3.99 23.56 -7.25
C GLU A 24 -4.08 23.15 -8.73
N GLU A 25 -2.93 22.93 -9.38
CA GLU A 25 -2.88 22.50 -10.78
C GLU A 25 -3.52 21.12 -10.94
N LYS A 26 -4.32 21.01 -12.01
CA LYS A 26 -5.03 19.79 -12.37
C LYS A 26 -4.20 18.98 -13.36
N ILE A 27 -3.99 17.72 -13.06
CA ILE A 27 -3.27 16.75 -13.89
C ILE A 27 -4.28 15.80 -14.53
N GLU A 28 -4.17 15.55 -15.83
CA GLU A 28 -5.03 14.58 -16.51
C GLU A 28 -4.75 13.16 -16.00
N THR A 29 -5.80 12.42 -15.61
CA THR A 29 -5.67 11.08 -15.03
C THR A 29 -4.96 10.10 -15.96
N LYS A 30 -5.21 10.19 -17.27
CA LYS A 30 -4.61 9.31 -18.29
C LYS A 30 -3.09 9.33 -18.30
N THR A 31 -2.47 10.42 -17.85
CA THR A 31 -1.01 10.50 -17.76
C THR A 31 -0.46 9.41 -16.86
N MET A 32 -1.23 8.90 -15.90
CA MET A 32 -0.83 7.84 -14.98
C MET A 32 -0.58 6.49 -15.66
N TRP A 33 -1.08 6.23 -16.88
CA TRP A 33 -0.88 4.95 -17.58
C TRP A 33 -0.47 5.10 -19.05
N GLN A 34 -0.02 6.29 -19.42
CA GLN A 34 0.51 6.61 -20.74
C GLN A 34 2.01 6.93 -20.63
N ASN A 35 2.66 7.25 -21.76
CA ASN A 35 4.05 7.72 -21.81
C ASN A 35 5.02 6.79 -21.07
N ASP A 36 5.06 5.54 -21.52
CA ASP A 36 5.94 4.47 -21.02
C ASP A 36 5.73 4.03 -19.57
N VAL A 37 4.66 4.50 -18.91
CA VAL A 37 4.28 4.00 -17.58
C VAL A 37 3.94 2.52 -17.65
N LYS A 38 4.63 1.73 -16.83
CA LYS A 38 4.44 0.29 -16.67
C LYS A 38 3.51 -0.05 -15.53
N SER A 39 3.46 0.77 -14.47
CA SER A 39 2.56 0.51 -13.35
C SER A 39 2.20 1.75 -12.52
N VAL A 40 1.07 1.65 -11.82
CA VAL A 40 0.50 2.65 -10.93
C VAL A 40 0.28 2.07 -9.55
N GLY A 41 0.78 2.77 -8.53
CA GLY A 41 0.53 2.52 -7.13
C GLY A 41 -0.61 3.38 -6.60
N PHE A 42 -1.64 2.75 -6.05
CA PHE A 42 -2.74 3.42 -5.36
C PHE A 42 -2.47 3.45 -3.86
N TYR A 43 -2.09 4.62 -3.36
CA TYR A 43 -1.72 4.81 -1.96
C TYR A 43 -2.89 5.35 -1.14
N PHE A 44 -3.50 4.47 -0.35
CA PHE A 44 -4.59 4.79 0.57
C PHE A 44 -4.01 5.15 1.94
N SER A 45 -4.23 6.39 2.36
CA SER A 45 -3.63 6.93 3.57
C SER A 45 -4.44 8.11 4.12
N ALA A 46 -4.13 8.55 5.33
CA ALA A 46 -4.75 9.73 5.93
C ALA A 46 -3.81 10.44 6.91
N HIS A 47 -3.99 11.75 7.05
CA HIS A 47 -3.23 12.59 7.97
C HIS A 47 -3.44 12.18 9.43
N TRP A 48 -4.69 11.88 9.82
CA TRP A 48 -5.04 11.52 11.20
C TRP A 48 -4.44 10.18 11.66
N CYS A 49 -3.99 9.33 10.73
CA CYS A 49 -3.53 7.97 10.98
C CYS A 49 -2.04 7.92 11.38
N PRO A 50 -1.67 7.50 12.60
CA PRO A 50 -0.26 7.42 13.03
C PRO A 50 0.64 6.51 12.18
N PRO A 51 0.28 5.24 11.85
CA PRO A 51 1.16 4.41 11.02
C PRO A 51 1.31 4.97 9.59
N CYS A 52 0.32 5.72 9.12
CA CYS A 52 0.36 6.43 7.85
C CYS A 52 1.42 7.55 7.85
N ARG A 53 1.42 8.39 8.90
CA ARG A 53 2.44 9.45 9.07
C ARG A 53 3.85 8.89 9.23
N ALA A 54 4.00 7.69 9.81
CA ALA A 54 5.29 7.02 9.89
C ALA A 54 5.76 6.45 8.53
N PHE A 55 4.85 5.95 7.71
CA PHE A 55 5.19 5.29 6.43
C PHE A 55 5.41 6.27 5.27
N THR A 56 4.63 7.36 5.18
CA THR A 56 4.67 8.30 4.04
C THR A 56 6.06 8.88 3.77
N PRO A 57 6.83 9.37 4.76
CA PRO A 57 8.16 9.94 4.49
C PRO A 57 9.11 8.92 3.88
N LYS A 58 9.09 7.68 4.39
CA LYS A 58 9.90 6.57 3.85
C LYS A 58 9.53 6.25 2.41
N LEU A 59 8.24 6.19 2.09
CA LEU A 59 7.78 5.94 0.72
C LEU A 59 8.15 7.09 -0.21
N ALA A 60 8.01 8.35 0.24
CA ALA A 60 8.34 9.54 -0.53
C ALA A 60 9.82 9.61 -0.90
N GLU A 61 10.71 9.29 0.04
CA GLU A 61 12.15 9.23 -0.19
C GLU A 61 12.51 8.19 -1.26
N LEU A 62 12.07 6.93 -1.06
CA LEU A 62 12.31 5.85 -2.01
C LEU A 62 11.75 6.14 -3.40
N TYR A 63 10.57 6.77 -3.46
CA TYR A 63 9.95 7.17 -4.72
C TYR A 63 10.78 8.23 -5.44
N LYS A 64 11.21 9.29 -4.74
CA LYS A 64 12.07 10.33 -5.34
C LYS A 64 13.34 9.71 -5.93
N THR A 65 14.03 8.84 -5.19
CA THR A 65 15.23 8.14 -5.69
C THR A 65 14.92 7.23 -6.88
N ALA A 66 13.82 6.47 -6.85
CA ALA A 66 13.44 5.63 -7.99
C ALA A 66 13.19 6.47 -9.27
N GLN A 67 12.55 7.64 -9.11
CA GLN A 67 12.23 8.56 -10.19
C GLN A 67 13.47 9.17 -10.86
N GLU A 68 14.65 9.18 -10.21
CA GLU A 68 15.92 9.60 -10.84
C GLU A 68 16.36 8.64 -11.95
N THR A 69 15.89 7.39 -11.92
CA THR A 69 16.28 6.34 -12.88
C THR A 69 15.18 5.99 -13.87
N SER A 70 13.92 6.05 -13.44
CA SER A 70 12.78 5.69 -14.28
C SER A 70 11.49 6.33 -13.78
N HIS A 71 10.71 6.91 -14.70
CA HIS A 71 9.36 7.42 -14.43
C HIS A 71 8.25 6.41 -14.77
N ALA A 72 8.63 5.14 -15.00
CA ALA A 72 7.74 4.08 -15.43
C ALA A 72 6.85 3.51 -14.31
N PHE A 73 7.16 3.79 -13.05
CA PHE A 73 6.28 3.53 -11.92
C PHE A 73 5.78 4.87 -11.36
N ARG A 74 4.47 5.00 -11.14
CA ARG A 74 3.88 6.22 -10.56
C ARG A 74 3.00 5.88 -9.37
N ILE A 75 2.90 6.80 -8.43
CA ILE A 75 1.98 6.67 -7.29
C ILE A 75 0.86 7.71 -7.43
N VAL A 76 -0.35 7.37 -6.98
CA VAL A 76 -1.44 8.32 -6.75
C VAL A 76 -1.91 8.20 -5.30
N PHE A 77 -2.07 9.34 -4.64
CA PHE A 77 -2.63 9.41 -3.30
C PHE A 77 -4.16 9.34 -3.36
N VAL A 78 -4.76 8.46 -2.56
CA VAL A 78 -6.20 8.34 -2.37
C VAL A 78 -6.52 8.55 -0.90
N SER A 79 -6.93 9.77 -0.56
CA SER A 79 -7.11 10.18 0.83
C SER A 79 -8.29 9.48 1.52
N CYS A 80 -8.06 9.16 2.80
CA CYS A 80 -9.06 8.74 3.78
C CYS A 80 -9.29 9.80 4.87
N ASP A 81 -8.80 11.03 4.66
CA ASP A 81 -9.14 12.20 5.47
C ASP A 81 -10.61 12.58 5.30
N ARG A 82 -11.13 13.35 6.25
CA ARG A 82 -12.56 13.72 6.32
C ARG A 82 -12.81 15.17 5.95
N ASP A 83 -11.75 15.97 5.89
CA ASP A 83 -11.78 17.40 5.69
C ASP A 83 -10.64 17.84 4.75
N GLU A 84 -10.88 18.95 4.05
CA GLU A 84 -9.95 19.52 3.06
C GLU A 84 -8.65 19.99 3.71
N GLU A 85 -8.67 20.47 4.96
CA GLU A 85 -7.48 20.99 5.62
C GLU A 85 -6.45 19.89 5.85
N SER A 86 -6.87 18.80 6.49
CA SER A 86 -6.05 17.61 6.71
C SER A 86 -5.57 16.99 5.39
N PHE A 87 -6.46 16.93 4.40
CA PHE A 87 -6.13 16.45 3.05
C PHE A 87 -5.04 17.30 2.38
N ASN A 88 -5.20 18.63 2.39
CA ASN A 88 -4.29 19.55 1.72
C ASN A 88 -2.93 19.63 2.42
N SER A 89 -2.91 19.63 3.76
CA SER A 89 -1.66 19.58 4.53
C SER A 89 -0.88 18.30 4.22
N TYR A 90 -1.55 17.14 4.23
CA TYR A 90 -0.87 15.86 4.08
C TYR A 90 -0.43 15.57 2.65
N ARG A 91 -1.23 15.96 1.63
CA ARG A 91 -0.81 15.79 0.23
C ARG A 91 0.43 16.63 -0.11
N ALA A 92 0.63 17.77 0.55
CA ALA A 92 1.77 18.66 0.31
C ALA A 92 3.11 18.03 0.74
N GLU A 93 3.08 17.01 1.60
CA GLU A 93 4.26 16.25 2.00
C GLU A 93 4.69 15.20 0.94
N MET A 94 3.85 14.93 -0.06
CA MET A 94 4.02 13.82 -0.99
C MET A 94 4.55 14.26 -2.36
N PRO A 95 5.45 13.50 -3.01
CA PRO A 95 5.98 13.82 -4.34
C PRO A 95 5.10 13.34 -5.50
N TRP A 96 3.87 12.91 -5.24
CA TRP A 96 2.96 12.33 -6.23
C TRP A 96 1.59 13.01 -6.21
N PRO A 97 0.82 12.95 -7.31
CA PRO A 97 -0.49 13.56 -7.38
C PRO A 97 -1.53 12.86 -6.51
N ALA A 98 -2.63 13.56 -6.22
CA ALA A 98 -3.73 13.07 -5.40
C ALA A 98 -5.05 13.03 -6.16
N VAL A 99 -5.89 12.04 -5.87
CA VAL A 99 -7.31 12.07 -6.24
C VAL A 99 -7.98 13.18 -5.40
N PRO A 100 -8.79 14.07 -6.01
CA PRO A 100 -9.56 15.06 -5.25
C PRO A 100 -10.36 14.40 -4.12
N LEU A 101 -10.43 15.07 -2.98
CA LEU A 101 -11.18 14.57 -1.83
C LEU A 101 -12.61 14.20 -2.28
N ASN A 102 -13.10 13.06 -1.82
CA ASN A 102 -14.43 12.50 -2.17
C ASN A 102 -14.64 12.01 -3.62
N SER A 103 -13.66 12.09 -4.53
CA SER A 103 -13.80 11.57 -5.91
C SER A 103 -13.35 10.10 -6.09
N GLY A 104 -12.78 9.50 -5.04
CA GLY A 104 -12.17 8.15 -5.08
C GLY A 104 -13.08 6.98 -4.69
N ALA A 105 -14.41 7.12 -4.74
CA ALA A 105 -15.34 6.09 -4.22
C ALA A 105 -15.15 4.71 -4.88
N LEU A 106 -15.06 4.67 -6.22
CA LEU A 106 -14.84 3.41 -6.97
C LEU A 106 -13.49 2.76 -6.63
N LEU A 107 -12.44 3.57 -6.42
CA LEU A 107 -11.12 3.06 -6.02
C LEU A 107 -11.20 2.39 -4.64
N LYS A 108 -11.86 3.03 -3.67
CA LYS A 108 -12.05 2.46 -2.32
C LYS A 108 -12.87 1.16 -2.38
N GLU A 109 -13.93 1.12 -3.18
CA GLU A 109 -14.76 -0.06 -3.38
C GLU A 109 -14.02 -1.20 -4.07
N TYR A 110 -13.21 -0.92 -5.10
CA TYR A 110 -12.50 -1.95 -5.85
C TYR A 110 -11.39 -2.61 -5.03
N PHE A 111 -10.57 -1.80 -4.35
CA PHE A 111 -9.40 -2.32 -3.64
C PHE A 111 -9.73 -2.98 -2.30
N ARG A 112 -10.83 -2.58 -1.64
CA ARG A 112 -11.33 -3.19 -0.38
C ARG A 112 -10.20 -3.45 0.63
N TYR A 113 -9.47 -2.41 1.00
CA TYR A 113 -8.43 -2.52 2.03
C TYR A 113 -9.07 -2.66 3.42
N SER A 114 -8.40 -3.41 4.30
CA SER A 114 -8.84 -3.61 5.70
C SER A 114 -8.32 -2.53 6.65
N GLY A 115 -7.34 -1.73 6.21
CA GLY A 115 -6.74 -0.66 7.00
C GLY A 115 -5.82 0.24 6.18
N ILE A 116 -5.39 1.34 6.78
CA ILE A 116 -4.40 2.28 6.22
C ILE A 116 -3.15 2.34 7.11
N PRO A 117 -1.95 2.54 6.54
CA PRO A 117 -1.67 2.78 5.12
C PRO A 117 -1.77 1.51 4.27
N SER A 118 -2.35 1.60 3.08
CA SER A 118 -2.38 0.51 2.09
C SER A 118 -1.86 1.00 0.73
N LEU A 119 -1.06 0.17 0.06
CA LEU A 119 -0.51 0.47 -1.26
C LEU A 119 -0.76 -0.72 -2.20
N PHE A 120 -1.53 -0.49 -3.26
CA PHE A 120 -1.84 -1.50 -4.28
C PHE A 120 -1.16 -1.14 -5.58
N ILE A 121 -0.53 -2.10 -6.24
CA ILE A 121 0.21 -1.89 -7.48
C ILE A 121 -0.51 -2.58 -8.63
N MET A 122 -0.79 -1.83 -9.67
CA MET A 122 -1.44 -2.32 -10.88
C MET A 122 -0.59 -1.95 -12.11
N SER A 123 -0.38 -2.89 -13.01
CA SER A 123 0.26 -2.66 -14.30
C SER A 123 -0.61 -1.74 -15.17
N SER A 124 0.00 -1.08 -16.16
CA SER A 124 -0.72 -0.25 -17.12
C SER A 124 -1.73 -1.03 -17.97
N ASP A 125 -1.56 -2.36 -18.08
CA ASP A 125 -2.52 -3.28 -18.71
C ASP A 125 -3.73 -3.64 -17.81
N GLY A 126 -3.76 -3.19 -16.55
CA GLY A 126 -4.82 -3.48 -15.59
C GLY A 126 -4.60 -4.74 -14.74
N SER A 127 -3.51 -5.48 -14.94
CA SER A 127 -3.16 -6.62 -14.09
C SER A 127 -2.64 -6.16 -12.71
N VAL A 128 -3.03 -6.87 -11.65
CA VAL A 128 -2.58 -6.54 -10.30
C VAL A 128 -1.18 -7.12 -10.08
N LEU A 129 -0.21 -6.26 -9.80
CA LEU A 129 1.18 -6.63 -9.53
C LEU A 129 1.43 -6.89 -8.04
N SER A 130 0.78 -6.15 -7.14
CA SER A 130 0.81 -6.39 -5.69
C SER A 130 -0.43 -5.84 -5.00
N ARG A 131 -0.95 -6.57 -4.01
CA ARG A 131 -1.98 -6.08 -3.06
C ARG A 131 -1.41 -5.68 -1.69
N ARG A 132 -0.11 -5.86 -1.51
CA ARG A 132 0.61 -5.67 -0.24
C ARG A 132 1.82 -4.74 -0.43
N GLY A 133 1.70 -3.78 -1.35
CA GLY A 133 2.81 -2.91 -1.74
C GLY A 133 3.44 -2.17 -0.57
N ARG A 134 2.67 -1.87 0.48
CA ARG A 134 3.16 -1.25 1.71
C ARG A 134 4.21 -2.13 2.41
N ASP A 135 3.98 -3.44 2.40
CA ASP A 135 4.84 -4.45 3.04
C ASP A 135 6.03 -4.80 2.15
N ASP A 136 5.80 -4.87 0.84
CA ASP A 136 6.86 -5.01 -0.16
C ASP A 136 7.87 -3.85 -0.05
N VAL A 137 7.40 -2.60 0.10
CA VAL A 137 8.28 -1.44 0.35
C VAL A 137 8.98 -1.54 1.70
N SER A 138 8.26 -1.99 2.74
CA SER A 138 8.84 -2.10 4.08
C SER A 138 9.97 -3.14 4.16
N SER A 139 9.84 -4.23 3.41
CA SER A 139 10.77 -5.37 3.40
C SER A 139 11.86 -5.30 2.34
N LYS A 140 11.54 -4.85 1.11
CA LYS A 140 12.47 -4.82 -0.03
C LYS A 140 12.99 -3.41 -0.36
N GLY A 141 12.43 -2.36 0.25
CA GLY A 141 12.86 -0.99 0.03
C GLY A 141 12.75 -0.57 -1.43
N ILE A 142 13.82 0.01 -1.98
CA ILE A 142 13.85 0.53 -3.35
C ILE A 142 13.70 -0.57 -4.42
N GLU A 143 14.07 -1.82 -4.11
CA GLU A 143 13.95 -2.91 -5.08
C GLU A 143 12.50 -3.25 -5.41
N ALA A 144 11.55 -3.00 -4.49
CA ALA A 144 10.12 -3.08 -4.79
C ALA A 144 9.73 -2.10 -5.90
N LEU A 145 10.13 -0.83 -5.76
CA LEU A 145 9.81 0.23 -6.72
C LEU A 145 10.46 -0.03 -8.08
N LYS A 146 11.74 -0.46 -8.10
CA LYS A 146 12.42 -0.81 -9.35
C LYS A 146 11.74 -1.97 -10.08
N THR A 147 11.24 -2.96 -9.34
CA THR A 147 10.50 -4.09 -9.91
C THR A 147 9.20 -3.63 -10.56
N TRP A 148 8.44 -2.76 -9.88
CA TRP A 148 7.21 -2.21 -10.45
C TRP A 148 7.46 -1.25 -11.62
N ALA A 149 8.60 -0.54 -11.64
CA ALA A 149 9.01 0.26 -12.78
C ALA A 149 9.27 -0.57 -14.05
N ARG A 150 9.60 -1.86 -13.90
CA ARG A 150 9.68 -2.81 -15.03
C ARG A 150 8.32 -3.44 -15.38
N GLY A 151 7.26 -3.16 -14.62
CA GLY A 151 5.94 -3.78 -14.79
C GLY A 151 5.87 -5.20 -14.26
N GLU A 152 6.82 -5.60 -13.41
CA GLU A 152 6.96 -6.97 -12.93
C GLU A 152 6.28 -7.18 -11.57
N LYS A 153 5.87 -8.42 -11.30
CA LYS A 153 5.51 -8.85 -9.94
C LYS A 153 6.79 -9.08 -9.15
N LEU A 154 6.77 -8.69 -7.88
CA LEU A 154 7.77 -9.24 -6.96
C LEU A 154 7.58 -10.76 -6.88
N PRO A 155 8.67 -11.53 -6.73
CA PRO A 155 8.54 -12.96 -6.50
C PRO A 155 7.64 -13.20 -5.30
N ALA A 156 6.82 -14.24 -5.38
CA ALA A 156 6.06 -14.69 -4.23
C ALA A 156 7.02 -14.88 -3.03
N PRO A 157 6.53 -14.73 -1.79
CA PRO A 157 7.23 -15.26 -0.63
C PRO A 157 7.74 -16.67 -0.95
N LEU A 158 8.93 -17.01 -0.46
CA LEU A 158 9.42 -18.38 -0.62
C LEU A 158 8.37 -19.34 -0.04
N PRO A 159 8.25 -20.58 -0.55
CA PRO A 159 7.24 -21.55 -0.10
C PRO A 159 7.19 -21.79 1.41
N GLU A 160 8.25 -21.44 2.14
CA GLU A 160 8.36 -21.52 3.60
C GLU A 160 7.66 -20.37 4.35
N GLU A 161 7.26 -19.29 3.66
CA GLU A 161 6.62 -18.12 4.25
C GLU A 161 5.09 -18.24 4.17
N PHE A 162 4.47 -18.66 5.28
CA PHE A 162 3.01 -18.77 5.43
C PHE A 162 2.32 -17.40 5.50
N GLU A 163 1.13 -17.28 4.90
CA GLU A 163 0.31 -16.06 4.92
C GLU A 163 -0.86 -16.18 5.91
N TRP A 164 -0.92 -15.27 6.87
CA TRP A 164 -2.02 -15.15 7.82
C TRP A 164 -3.07 -14.14 7.32
N SER A 165 -3.98 -14.59 6.45
CA SER A 165 -4.89 -13.70 5.69
C SER A 165 -5.79 -12.75 6.52
N ARG A 166 -6.00 -12.99 7.81
CA ARG A 166 -6.82 -12.15 8.72
C ARG A 166 -6.04 -11.50 9.86
N VAL A 167 -4.72 -11.60 9.84
CA VAL A 167 -3.86 -11.08 10.90
C VAL A 167 -3.08 -9.89 10.37
N SER A 168 -3.08 -8.82 11.14
CA SER A 168 -2.21 -7.67 10.92
C SER A 168 -1.13 -7.62 11.99
N CYS A 169 0.10 -7.31 11.62
CA CYS A 169 1.14 -6.97 12.60
C CYS A 169 0.82 -5.61 13.22
N ASP A 170 0.68 -5.47 14.54
CA ASP A 170 0.40 -4.21 15.23
C ASP A 170 1.60 -3.25 15.23
N GLY A 171 2.82 -3.79 15.18
CA GLY A 171 4.04 -2.98 15.18
C GLY A 171 4.32 -2.29 13.85
N CYS A 172 3.87 -2.87 12.74
CA CYS A 172 4.06 -2.26 11.42
C CYS A 172 2.80 -2.16 10.58
N SER A 173 1.65 -2.66 10.99
CA SER A 173 0.43 -2.71 10.16
C SER A 173 0.55 -3.55 8.88
N MET A 174 1.49 -4.50 8.82
CA MET A 174 1.57 -5.49 7.74
C MET A 174 0.31 -6.35 7.74
N ALA A 175 -0.40 -6.42 6.62
CA ALA A 175 -1.64 -7.15 6.50
C ALA A 175 -1.87 -7.61 5.04
N PRO A 176 -2.02 -8.93 4.79
CA PRO A 176 -1.92 -10.02 5.76
C PRO A 176 -0.50 -10.25 6.27
N LEU A 177 -0.36 -10.74 7.50
CA LEU A 177 0.95 -11.03 8.09
C LEU A 177 1.58 -12.22 7.36
N VAL A 178 2.78 -12.04 6.82
CA VAL A 178 3.53 -13.09 6.10
C VAL A 178 4.73 -13.53 6.93
N GLY A 179 4.93 -14.85 7.05
CA GLY A 179 5.99 -15.48 7.83
C GLY A 179 5.54 -15.87 9.25
N GLN A 180 6.48 -15.83 10.20
CA GLN A 180 6.20 -16.17 11.59
C GLN A 180 5.35 -15.07 12.25
N ARG A 181 4.31 -15.51 12.97
CA ARG A 181 3.40 -14.66 13.74
C ARG A 181 3.71 -14.81 15.22
N TYR A 182 3.86 -13.70 15.92
CA TYR A 182 4.06 -13.66 17.36
C TYR A 182 2.89 -12.96 18.03
N ARG A 183 2.22 -13.61 18.97
CA ARG A 183 1.09 -13.03 19.70
C ARG A 183 1.54 -12.61 21.09
N CYS A 184 1.14 -11.42 21.53
CA CYS A 184 1.35 -10.98 22.90
C CYS A 184 0.45 -11.76 23.85
N LEU A 185 1.01 -12.26 24.95
CA LEU A 185 0.27 -12.99 25.97
C LEU A 185 -0.48 -12.07 26.95
N THR A 186 -0.16 -10.77 26.94
CA THR A 186 -0.75 -9.78 27.85
C THR A 186 -1.70 -8.82 27.15
N CYS A 187 -1.31 -8.31 25.97
CA CYS A 187 -2.16 -7.42 25.19
C CYS A 187 -3.24 -8.20 24.45
N GLY A 188 -4.48 -7.74 24.52
CA GLY A 188 -5.57 -8.33 23.75
C GLY A 188 -5.39 -8.07 22.24
N ASN A 189 -5.41 -9.14 21.44
CA ASN A 189 -5.34 -9.10 19.97
C ASN A 189 -4.13 -8.32 19.43
N TYR A 190 -2.95 -8.53 20.01
CA TYR A 190 -1.71 -7.88 19.59
C TYR A 190 -0.76 -8.92 18.96
N ASP A 191 -0.54 -8.79 17.66
CA ASP A 191 0.24 -9.69 16.83
C ASP A 191 1.43 -8.95 16.20
N LEU A 192 2.60 -9.59 16.12
CA LEU A 192 3.82 -9.03 15.53
C LEU A 192 4.40 -9.99 14.49
N CYS A 193 4.95 -9.45 13.41
CA CYS A 193 5.80 -10.21 12.50
C CYS A 193 7.22 -10.36 13.07
N SER A 194 8.03 -11.29 12.53
CA SER A 194 9.41 -11.53 12.99
C SER A 194 10.28 -10.27 13.02
N ALA A 195 10.04 -9.30 12.14
CA ALA A 195 10.80 -8.06 12.13
C ALA A 195 10.40 -7.10 13.26
N CYS A 196 9.14 -7.14 13.69
CA CYS A 196 8.65 -6.31 14.79
C CYS A 196 8.90 -6.96 16.16
N GLU A 197 8.84 -8.29 16.25
CA GLU A 197 9.24 -9.01 17.45
C GLU A 197 10.69 -8.68 17.84
N LYS A 198 11.64 -8.73 16.88
CA LYS A 198 13.05 -8.35 17.09
C LYS A 198 13.28 -6.91 17.56
N LYS A 199 12.34 -5.99 17.30
CA LYS A 199 12.45 -4.60 17.77
C LYS A 199 12.10 -4.44 19.25
N GLY A 200 11.46 -5.45 19.83
CA GLY A 200 11.03 -5.47 21.22
C GLY A 200 9.59 -4.97 21.39
N HIS A 201 8.89 -5.65 22.30
CA HIS A 201 7.59 -5.28 22.85
C HIS A 201 7.65 -5.55 24.36
N GLU A 202 7.03 -4.71 25.19
CA GLU A 202 7.21 -4.75 26.66
C GLU A 202 6.68 -6.02 27.34
N HIS A 203 5.83 -6.79 26.67
CA HIS A 203 5.22 -8.00 27.19
C HIS A 203 5.75 -9.28 26.50
N PRO A 204 5.65 -10.45 27.17
CA PRO A 204 6.01 -11.73 26.57
C PRO A 204 5.23 -12.01 25.29
N LEU A 205 5.97 -12.45 24.26
CA LEU A 205 5.45 -12.85 22.97
C LEU A 205 5.53 -14.37 22.82
N GLU A 206 4.51 -14.98 22.23
CA GLU A 206 4.45 -16.40 21.88
C GLU A 206 4.44 -16.56 20.36
N LEU A 207 5.28 -17.46 19.83
CA LEU A 207 5.24 -17.85 18.43
C LEU A 207 3.97 -18.65 18.17
N VAL A 208 3.09 -18.14 17.29
CA VAL A 208 1.88 -18.83 16.86
C VAL A 208 2.26 -19.85 15.79
N PRO A 209 2.04 -21.16 16.03
CA PRO A 209 2.33 -22.20 15.05
C PRO A 209 1.41 -22.04 13.83
N GLN A 210 1.92 -22.34 12.64
CA GLN A 210 1.10 -22.33 11.42
C GLN A 210 -0.03 -23.37 11.56
N PRO A 211 -1.26 -23.06 11.10
CA PRO A 211 -2.35 -24.04 11.08
C PRO A 211 -1.94 -25.26 10.26
N THR A 212 -2.26 -26.44 10.75
CA THR A 212 -2.14 -27.67 9.99
C THR A 212 -3.41 -27.88 9.16
N GLU A 213 -3.35 -28.68 8.10
CA GLU A 213 -4.52 -28.98 7.24
C GLU A 213 -5.72 -29.55 8.04
N ASP A 214 -5.48 -30.06 9.25
CA ASP A 214 -6.49 -30.62 10.15
C ASP A 214 -7.22 -29.57 11.02
N ASP A 215 -6.82 -28.30 10.98
CA ASP A 215 -7.41 -27.21 11.80
C ASP A 215 -8.59 -26.47 11.10
N GLU A 216 -9.01 -26.90 9.89
CA GLU A 216 -10.06 -26.26 9.09
C GLU A 216 -11.48 -26.90 9.19
N GLU A 217 -11.72 -27.87 10.09
CA GLU A 217 -13.07 -28.45 10.34
C GLU A 217 -14.00 -27.61 11.23
#